data_AF-A0A7X0F077-F1
#
_entry.id   AF-A0A7X0F077-F1
#
_cell.length_a   1.000
_cell.length_b   1.000
_cell.length_c   1.000
_cell.angle_alpha   90.00
_cell.angle_beta   90.00
_cell.angle_gamma   90.00
#
_symmetry.space_group_name_H-M   'P 1'
#
loop_
_entity.id
_entity.type
_entity.pdbx_description
1 polymer ?
#
loop_
_entity_poly.entity_id
_entity_poly.type
_entity_poly.pdbx_seq_one_letter_code
_entity_poly.pdbx_strand_id
1 'polypeptide(L)'
;MFEALKTKNMTATAKPVPDPDRPGAFLPNGAAAKSGLNRSILDKGWHRIEVATRSKARYTGSCVVTVNPAYTSQTCNVCKVVDWTSRESQAVFRCTSCGHAEHADVNAAKNILTAGRAEHAQARPAVRAGARKPRSRVGRKANRQAAVA
;
A
#
# COMPACT_ATOMS: atom_id res chain seq x y z
N MET A 1 3.25 2.72 9.28
CA MET A 1 2.51 2.91 8.01
C MET A 1 3.52 3.11 6.91
N PHE A 2 3.33 2.51 5.74
CA PHE A 2 4.19 2.69 4.57
C PHE A 2 3.35 3.07 3.36
N GLU A 3 3.97 3.65 2.35
CA GLU A 3 3.35 3.73 1.04
C GLU A 3 3.53 2.40 0.29
N ALA A 4 2.53 2.00 -0.47
CA ALA A 4 2.53 0.79 -1.31
C ALA A 4 3.32 1.03 -2.61
N LEU A 5 4.60 1.40 -2.49
CA LEU A 5 5.47 1.66 -3.64
C LEU A 5 5.73 0.38 -4.43
N LYS A 6 5.40 0.40 -5.72
CA LYS A 6 5.68 -0.71 -6.65
C LYS A 6 7.14 -0.68 -7.10
N THR A 7 8.07 -0.78 -6.15
CA THR A 7 9.52 -0.63 -6.38
C THR A 7 10.02 -1.52 -7.52
N LYS A 8 9.54 -2.77 -7.60
CA LYS A 8 9.85 -3.71 -8.70
C LYS A 8 9.51 -3.15 -10.08
N ASN A 9 8.35 -2.50 -10.21
CA ASN A 9 7.91 -1.91 -11.48
C ASN A 9 8.64 -0.59 -11.77
N MET A 10 8.89 0.20 -10.72
CA MET A 10 9.62 1.47 -10.83
C MET A 10 11.04 1.25 -11.33
N THR A 11 11.70 0.17 -10.93
CA THR A 11 13.08 -0.15 -11.32
C THR A 11 13.18 -1.15 -12.48
N ALA A 12 12.05 -1.58 -13.04
CA ALA A 12 12.05 -2.44 -14.22
C ALA A 12 12.72 -1.74 -15.41
N THR A 13 13.63 -2.46 -16.06
CA THR A 13 14.26 -2.05 -17.31
C THR A 13 13.30 -2.28 -18.47
N ALA A 14 13.28 -1.35 -19.43
CA ALA A 14 12.50 -1.49 -20.65
C ALA A 14 13.00 -2.70 -21.46
N LYS A 15 12.07 -3.50 -21.98
CA LYS A 15 12.44 -4.66 -22.81
C LYS A 15 13.05 -4.15 -24.13
N PRO A 16 14.12 -4.79 -24.62
CA PRO A 16 14.68 -4.46 -25.92
C PRO A 16 13.70 -4.89 -27.02
N VAL A 17 13.56 -4.06 -28.06
CA VAL A 17 12.73 -4.35 -29.24
C VAL A 17 13.68 -4.49 -30.43
N PRO A 18 13.72 -5.65 -31.12
CA PRO A 18 14.59 -5.83 -32.29
C PRO A 18 14.31 -4.78 -33.37
N ASP A 19 15.36 -4.29 -34.01
CA ASP A 19 15.26 -3.35 -35.12
C ASP A 19 14.85 -4.12 -36.40
N PRO A 20 13.70 -3.79 -37.03
CA PRO A 20 13.25 -4.47 -38.24
C PRO A 20 14.18 -4.22 -39.44
N ASP A 21 14.89 -3.10 -39.47
CA ASP A 21 15.74 -2.68 -40.60
C ASP A 21 17.20 -3.10 -40.42
N ARG A 22 17.59 -3.53 -39.20
CA ARG A 22 18.96 -3.93 -38.86
C ARG A 22 18.99 -5.22 -38.05
N PRO A 23 19.14 -6.38 -38.70
CA PRO A 23 19.25 -7.68 -38.02
C PRO A 23 20.36 -7.67 -36.96
N GLY A 24 20.02 -8.04 -35.72
CA GLY A 24 20.94 -8.06 -34.58
C GLY A 24 21.04 -6.75 -33.79
N ALA A 25 20.43 -5.66 -34.27
CA ALA A 25 20.31 -4.41 -33.52
C ALA A 25 18.95 -4.31 -32.80
N PHE A 26 18.87 -3.37 -31.85
CA PHE A 26 17.65 -3.07 -31.09
C PHE A 26 17.31 -1.58 -31.18
N LEU A 27 16.03 -1.26 -31.17
CA LEU A 27 15.55 0.12 -31.13
C LEU A 27 15.88 0.80 -29.79
N PRO A 28 16.18 2.11 -29.78
CA PRO A 28 16.35 2.88 -28.55
C PRO A 28 15.08 2.82 -27.68
N ASN A 29 15.23 2.43 -26.41
CA ASN A 29 14.11 2.22 -25.49
C ASN A 29 14.24 3.00 -24.17
N GLY A 30 15.16 3.97 -24.11
CA GLY A 30 15.37 4.82 -22.94
C GLY A 30 15.97 4.13 -21.71
N ALA A 31 16.38 2.86 -21.79
CA ALA A 31 16.95 2.13 -20.65
C ALA A 31 18.19 2.82 -20.05
N ALA A 32 19.08 3.34 -20.90
CA ALA A 32 20.26 4.09 -20.46
C ALA A 32 19.88 5.38 -19.72
N ALA A 33 18.91 6.15 -20.24
CA ALA A 33 18.44 7.39 -19.62
C ALA A 33 17.83 7.16 -18.23
N LYS A 34 17.14 6.03 -18.03
CA LYS A 34 16.51 5.68 -16.74
C LYS A 34 17.47 5.02 -15.73
N SER A 35 18.63 4.54 -16.17
CA SER A 35 19.55 3.75 -15.35
C SER A 35 19.96 4.44 -14.04
N GLY A 36 20.21 5.76 -14.09
CA GLY A 36 20.55 6.56 -12.90
C GLY A 36 19.42 6.62 -11.88
N LEU A 37 18.18 6.81 -12.33
CA LEU A 37 16.99 6.80 -11.48
C LEU A 37 16.73 5.41 -10.87
N ASN A 38 16.91 4.34 -11.65
CA ASN A 38 16.79 2.98 -11.13
C ASN A 38 17.80 2.73 -10.00
N ARG A 39 19.05 3.18 -10.19
CA ARG A 39 20.11 3.04 -9.18
C ARG A 39 19.76 3.82 -7.91
N SER A 40 19.28 5.07 -8.03
CA SER A 40 18.92 5.87 -6.85
C SER A 40 17.74 5.29 -6.07
N ILE A 41 16.74 4.71 -6.75
CA ILE A 41 15.62 4.03 -6.08
C ILE A 41 16.11 2.80 -5.32
N LEU A 42 16.97 1.97 -5.93
CA LEU A 42 17.48 0.75 -5.30
C LEU A 42 18.40 1.05 -4.11
N ASP A 43 19.22 2.11 -4.21
CA ASP A 43 20.10 2.59 -3.14
C ASP A 43 19.33 2.92 -1.85
N LYS A 44 18.14 3.51 -1.95
CA LYS A 44 17.32 3.85 -0.77
C LYS A 44 16.72 2.65 -0.05
N GLY A 45 16.63 1.49 -0.72
CA GLY A 45 16.21 0.25 -0.08
C GLY A 45 14.78 0.27 0.51
N TRP A 46 13.85 1.04 -0.07
CA TRP A 46 12.49 1.22 0.47
C TRP A 46 11.78 -0.10 0.79
N HIS A 47 11.82 -1.07 -0.13
CA HIS A 47 11.22 -2.37 0.09
C HIS A 47 11.90 -3.16 1.22
N ARG A 48 13.24 -3.04 1.36
CA ARG A 48 13.98 -3.72 2.42
C ARG A 48 13.59 -3.19 3.79
N ILE A 49 13.40 -1.87 3.91
CA ILE A 49 12.92 -1.23 5.15
C ILE A 49 11.54 -1.76 5.50
N GLU A 50 10.61 -1.79 4.54
CA GLU A 50 9.26 -2.32 4.77
C GLU A 50 9.30 -3.79 5.27
N VAL A 51 10.08 -4.65 4.60
CA VAL A 51 10.24 -6.07 4.98
C VAL A 51 10.82 -6.21 6.38
N ALA A 52 11.86 -5.44 6.71
CA ALA A 52 12.48 -5.45 8.03
C ALA A 52 11.49 -5.01 9.12
N THR A 53 10.72 -3.94 8.88
CA THR A 53 9.69 -3.48 9.81
C THR A 53 8.57 -4.52 9.98
N ARG A 54 8.10 -5.14 8.89
CA ARG A 54 7.12 -6.23 8.96
C ARG A 54 7.63 -7.42 9.75
N SER A 55 8.90 -7.79 9.60
CA SER A 55 9.53 -8.85 10.38
C SER A 55 9.50 -8.50 11.87
N LYS A 56 9.95 -7.31 12.27
CA LYS A 56 9.94 -6.87 13.68
C LYS A 56 8.54 -6.73 14.26
N ALA A 57 7.56 -6.29 13.47
CA ALA A 57 6.18 -6.14 13.88
C ALA A 57 5.55 -7.48 14.34
N ARG A 58 5.94 -8.61 13.71
CA ARG A 58 5.46 -9.96 14.09
C ARG A 58 5.81 -10.33 15.52
N TYR A 59 6.93 -9.84 16.05
CA TYR A 59 7.38 -10.15 17.41
C TYR A 59 6.75 -9.25 18.48
N THR A 60 6.19 -8.11 18.09
CA THR A 60 5.64 -7.10 19.02
C THR A 60 4.11 -7.02 19.00
N GLY A 61 3.46 -7.75 18.10
CA GLY A 61 2.02 -7.61 17.84
C GLY A 61 1.65 -6.30 17.12
N SER A 62 2.63 -5.53 16.64
CA SER A 62 2.39 -4.29 15.89
C SER A 62 1.78 -4.58 14.52
N CYS A 63 0.92 -3.69 14.03
CA CYS A 63 0.37 -3.77 12.68
C CYS A 63 1.16 -2.89 11.70
N VAL A 64 1.47 -3.44 10.52
CA VAL A 64 2.07 -2.69 9.41
C VAL A 64 1.07 -2.59 8.27
N VAL A 65 0.57 -1.39 8.02
CA VAL A 65 -0.37 -1.07 6.94
C VAL A 65 0.32 -0.27 5.85
N THR A 66 -0.05 -0.55 4.61
CA THR A 66 0.39 0.14 3.41
C THR A 66 -0.75 0.97 2.83
N VAL A 67 -0.45 2.16 2.33
CA VAL A 67 -1.43 3.08 1.72
C VAL A 67 -1.08 3.37 0.26
N ASN A 68 -2.04 3.85 -0.52
CA ASN A 68 -1.76 4.32 -1.87
C ASN A 68 -0.75 5.51 -1.84
N PRO A 69 0.39 5.45 -2.55
CA PRO A 69 1.36 6.56 -2.60
C PRO A 69 0.86 7.80 -3.36
N ALA A 70 -0.23 7.69 -4.13
CA ALA A 70 -0.67 8.77 -4.99
C ALA A 70 -1.01 10.03 -4.16
N TYR A 71 -0.40 11.15 -4.54
CA TYR A 71 -0.66 12.50 -4.02
C TYR A 71 -0.37 12.74 -2.52
N THR A 72 0.14 11.75 -1.79
CA THR A 72 0.42 11.86 -0.33
C THR A 72 1.33 13.03 0.05
N SER A 73 2.25 13.41 -0.84
CA SER A 73 3.17 14.54 -0.66
C SER A 73 2.69 15.88 -1.26
N GLN A 74 1.58 15.87 -1.98
CA GLN A 74 0.98 17.05 -2.63
C GLN A 74 -0.33 17.48 -1.96
N THR A 75 -0.97 16.58 -1.22
CA THR A 75 -2.17 16.88 -0.44
C THR A 75 -1.81 17.73 0.79
N CYS A 76 -2.55 18.81 1.02
CA CYS A 76 -2.46 19.54 2.29
C CYS A 76 -3.09 18.71 3.42
N ASN A 77 -2.35 18.46 4.51
CA ASN A 77 -2.91 17.72 5.64
C ASN A 77 -4.04 18.46 6.37
N VAL A 78 -4.16 19.78 6.20
CA VAL A 78 -5.19 20.62 6.83
C VAL A 78 -6.46 20.67 5.98
N CYS A 79 -6.39 21.25 4.77
CA CYS A 79 -7.57 21.50 3.94
C CYS A 79 -7.85 20.41 2.89
N LYS A 80 -6.97 19.41 2.76
CA LYS A 80 -7.08 18.27 1.82
C LYS A 80 -7.03 18.62 0.33
N VAL A 81 -6.80 19.88 -0.03
CA VAL A 81 -6.51 20.27 -1.42
C VAL A 81 -5.23 19.59 -1.89
N VAL A 82 -5.27 19.06 -3.11
CA VAL A 82 -4.12 18.45 -3.78
C VAL A 82 -3.59 19.45 -4.80
N ASP A 83 -2.33 19.83 -4.63
CA ASP A 83 -1.66 20.72 -5.58
C ASP A 83 -0.16 20.40 -5.62
N TRP A 84 0.36 20.15 -6.81
CA TRP A 84 1.76 19.84 -7.02
C TRP A 84 2.68 21.03 -6.68
N THR A 85 2.19 22.26 -6.84
CA THR A 85 2.95 23.48 -6.52
C THR A 85 3.06 23.71 -5.02
N SER A 86 2.20 23.06 -4.21
CA SER A 86 2.26 23.18 -2.75
C SER A 86 3.51 22.55 -2.14
N ARG A 87 4.19 21.65 -2.88
CA ARG A 87 5.51 21.13 -2.49
C ARG A 87 6.61 21.89 -3.21
N GLU A 88 7.04 23.00 -2.62
CA GLU A 88 8.04 23.92 -3.18
C GLU A 88 9.45 23.27 -3.24
N SER A 89 9.79 22.42 -2.26
CA SER A 89 11.09 21.74 -2.23
C SER A 89 11.03 20.43 -1.44
N GLN A 90 12.19 19.79 -1.25
CA GLN A 90 12.29 18.61 -0.39
C GLN A 90 11.95 18.92 1.07
N ALA A 91 12.23 20.14 1.54
CA ALA A 91 12.00 20.52 2.93
C ALA A 91 10.72 21.35 3.11
N VAL A 92 10.26 22.07 2.09
CA VAL A 92 9.21 23.07 2.23
C VAL A 92 7.91 22.61 1.58
N PHE A 93 6.83 22.64 2.35
CA PHE A 93 5.46 22.54 1.87
C PHE A 93 4.68 23.79 2.29
N ARG A 94 4.00 24.42 1.33
CA ARG A 94 3.11 25.56 1.54
C ARG A 94 1.85 25.35 0.72
N CYS A 95 0.72 25.18 1.37
CA CYS A 95 -0.55 25.02 0.69
C CYS A 95 -0.96 26.32 -0.01
N THR A 96 -1.17 26.22 -1.31
CA THR A 96 -1.65 27.33 -2.16
C THR A 96 -3.10 27.73 -1.89
N SER A 97 -3.90 26.84 -1.28
CA SER A 97 -5.31 27.09 -0.99
C SER A 97 -5.55 27.70 0.40
N CYS A 98 -4.91 27.17 1.44
CA CYS A 98 -5.17 27.61 2.83
C CYS A 98 -3.97 28.28 3.52
N GLY A 99 -2.82 28.39 2.85
CA GLY A 99 -1.62 29.02 3.39
C GLY A 99 -0.84 28.17 4.42
N HIS A 100 -1.33 26.97 4.79
CA HIS A 100 -0.63 26.08 5.73
C HIS A 100 0.80 25.79 5.27
N ALA A 101 1.77 26.05 6.13
CA ALA A 101 3.19 25.82 5.85
C ALA A 101 3.81 24.91 6.90
N GLU A 102 4.56 23.90 6.45
CA GLU A 102 5.24 22.94 7.31
C GLU A 102 6.39 22.24 6.55
N HIS A 103 7.17 21.42 7.23
CA HIS A 103 8.12 20.54 6.55
C HIS A 103 7.38 19.54 5.66
N ALA A 104 7.85 19.36 4.41
CA ALA A 104 7.18 18.54 3.41
C ALA A 104 7.00 17.08 3.87
N ASP A 105 8.04 16.47 4.45
CA ASP A 105 7.96 15.11 4.98
C ASP A 105 6.98 14.99 6.16
N VAL A 106 6.82 16.03 6.98
CA VAL A 106 5.87 16.01 8.11
C VAL A 106 4.44 16.10 7.59
N ASN A 107 4.18 16.96 6.60
CA ASN A 107 2.89 17.03 5.92
C ASN A 107 2.53 15.67 5.28
N ALA A 108 3.47 15.07 4.55
CA ALA A 108 3.28 13.76 3.92
C ALA A 108 3.05 12.65 4.96
N ALA A 109 3.81 12.65 6.06
CA ALA A 109 3.63 11.67 7.15
C ALA A 109 2.24 11.75 7.79
N LYS A 110 1.70 12.97 7.98
CA LYS A 110 0.33 13.17 8.47
C LYS A 110 -0.70 12.61 7.50
N ASN A 111 -0.55 12.87 6.20
CA ASN A 111 -1.44 12.30 5.17
C ASN A 111 -1.40 10.77 5.16
N ILE A 112 -0.20 10.17 5.19
CA ILE A 112 0.00 8.72 5.25
C ILE A 112 -0.61 8.12 6.51
N LEU A 113 -0.49 8.81 7.66
CA LEU A 113 -1.11 8.37 8.90
C LEU A 113 -2.65 8.38 8.80
N THR A 114 -3.23 9.46 8.26
CA THR A 114 -4.68 9.55 8.06
C THR A 114 -5.19 8.42 7.14
N ALA A 115 -4.55 8.24 5.98
CA ALA A 115 -4.89 7.16 5.06
C ALA A 115 -4.70 5.78 5.70
N GLY A 116 -3.60 5.56 6.41
CA GLY A 116 -3.28 4.28 7.04
C GLY A 116 -4.26 3.91 8.15
N ARG A 117 -4.77 4.89 8.90
CA ARG A 117 -5.84 4.68 9.89
C ARG A 117 -7.15 4.28 9.20
N ALA A 118 -7.50 4.90 8.07
CA ALA A 118 -8.69 4.55 7.30
C ALA A 118 -8.60 3.12 6.74
N GLU A 119 -7.48 2.76 6.12
CA GLU A 119 -7.20 1.40 5.61
C GLU A 119 -7.26 0.36 6.74
N HIS A 120 -6.63 0.65 7.88
CA HIS A 120 -6.65 -0.24 9.03
C HIS A 120 -8.06 -0.44 9.59
N ALA A 121 -8.87 0.61 9.66
CA ALA A 121 -10.24 0.52 10.13
C ALA A 121 -11.12 -0.37 9.22
N GLN A 122 -10.93 -0.28 7.90
CA GLN A 122 -11.64 -1.10 6.92
C GLN A 122 -11.18 -2.57 6.94
N ALA A 123 -9.91 -2.83 7.25
CA ALA A 123 -9.35 -4.18 7.33
C ALA A 123 -9.75 -4.95 8.60
N ARG A 124 -10.30 -4.28 9.62
CA ARG A 124 -10.86 -4.97 10.79
C ARG A 124 -12.14 -5.65 10.34
N PRO A 125 -12.27 -7.00 10.43
CA PRO A 125 -13.56 -7.61 10.22
C PRO A 125 -14.52 -7.00 11.23
N ALA A 126 -15.69 -6.55 10.76
CA ALA A 126 -16.81 -6.28 11.65
C ALA A 126 -16.93 -7.50 12.55
N VAL A 127 -16.71 -7.34 13.86
CA VAL A 127 -16.95 -8.41 14.82
C VAL A 127 -18.38 -8.84 14.56
N ARG A 128 -18.57 -10.00 13.93
CA ARG A 128 -19.88 -10.61 13.87
C ARG A 128 -20.24 -10.85 15.33
N ALA A 129 -21.11 -10.01 15.88
CA ALA A 129 -21.77 -10.28 17.14
C ALA A 129 -22.41 -11.66 16.95
N GLY A 130 -21.77 -12.69 17.50
CA GLY A 130 -22.23 -14.06 17.35
C GLY A 130 -23.57 -14.16 18.06
N ALA A 131 -24.66 -14.00 17.32
CA ALA A 131 -25.98 -14.39 17.77
C ALA A 131 -25.91 -15.88 18.11
N ARG A 132 -25.87 -16.17 19.41
CA ARG A 132 -25.83 -17.52 19.95
C ARG A 132 -27.16 -18.18 19.55
N LYS A 133 -27.17 -19.03 18.52
CA LYS A 133 -28.37 -19.81 18.17
C LYS A 133 -28.76 -20.66 19.39
N PRO A 134 -30.03 -20.63 19.84
CA PRO A 134 -30.47 -21.51 20.91
C PRO A 134 -30.35 -22.97 20.46
N ARG A 135 -29.77 -23.81 21.32
CA ARG A 135 -29.63 -25.25 21.08
C ARG A 135 -31.03 -25.88 20.98
N SER A 136 -31.43 -26.32 19.79
CA SER A 136 -32.60 -27.18 19.62
C SER A 136 -32.32 -28.54 20.27
N ARG A 137 -33.15 -28.94 21.24
CA ARG A 137 -33.12 -30.29 21.82
C ARG A 137 -33.56 -31.29 20.73
N VAL A 138 -32.64 -32.12 20.25
CA VAL A 138 -32.95 -33.24 19.37
C VAL A 138 -33.71 -34.29 20.18
N GLY A 139 -34.99 -34.47 19.88
CA GLY A 139 -35.79 -35.59 20.38
C GLY A 139 -35.35 -36.90 19.71
N ARG A 140 -35.06 -37.94 20.50
CA ARG A 140 -34.80 -39.29 20.00
C ARG A 140 -36.10 -39.87 19.46
N LYS A 141 -36.18 -40.14 18.15
CA LYS A 141 -37.22 -41.02 17.62
C LYS A 141 -36.79 -42.47 17.83
N ALA A 142 -37.60 -43.22 18.58
CA ALA A 142 -37.47 -44.67 18.71
C ALA A 142 -37.84 -45.33 17.37
N ASN A 143 -36.97 -46.20 16.86
CA ASN A 143 -37.26 -47.01 15.69
C ASN A 143 -37.83 -48.36 16.17
N ARG A 144 -39.09 -48.65 15.80
CA ARG A 144 -39.71 -49.98 15.89
C ARG A 144 -39.93 -50.47 14.46
N GLN A 145 -39.32 -51.61 14.12
CA GLN A 145 -39.75 -52.55 13.08
C GLN A 145 -38.91 -53.82 13.30
N ALA A 146 -39.51 -54.92 13.78
CA ALA A 146 -40.37 -55.87 13.07
C ALA A 146 -39.51 -57.00 12.45
N ALA A 147 -39.45 -58.12 13.17
CA ALA A 147 -39.05 -59.42 12.63
C ALA A 147 -40.33 -60.25 12.51
N VAL A 148 -40.58 -60.73 11.29
CA VAL A 148 -41.62 -61.70 10.94
C VAL A 148 -40.91 -62.92 10.36
N ALA A 149 -41.37 -64.09 10.79
CA ALA A 149 -40.99 -65.47 10.42
C ALA A 149 -39.72 -66.01 11.09
#